data_AF-A0AA39CYX5-F1
#
_entry.id   AF-A0AA39CYX5-F1
#
_cell.length_a   1.000
_cell.length_b   1.000
_cell.length_c   1.000
_cell.angle_alpha   90.00
_cell.angle_beta   90.00
_cell.angle_gamma   90.00
#
_symmetry.space_group_name_H-M   'P 1'
#
loop_
_entity.id
_entity.type
_entity.pdbx_description
1 polymer ?
#
loop_
_entity_poly.entity_id
_entity_poly.type
_entity_poly.pdbx_seq_one_letter_code
_entity_poly.pdbx_strand_id
1 'polypeptide(L)'
;LGGAVGSNIFLAKQAPHYWLGYGLALGMIAAAIISTFILRIAYGVLNKKRDQMNEEEIRAKYTEEELLDMGDKSPLYRYVI
;
A
#
# COMPACT_ATOMS: atom_id res chain seq x y z
N LEU A 1 -18.83 -0.22 -0.60
CA LEU A 1 -18.64 -1.54 0.04
C LEU A 1 -18.56 -1.46 1.57
N GLY A 2 -17.71 -0.60 2.16
CA GLY A 2 -17.57 -0.51 3.64
C GLY A 2 -18.87 -0.20 4.41
N GLY A 3 -19.75 0.67 3.88
CA GLY A 3 -21.01 1.02 4.54
C GLY A 3 -22.04 -0.13 4.63
N ALA A 4 -22.02 -1.08 3.69
CA ALA A 4 -22.90 -2.24 3.71
C ALA A 4 -22.45 -3.29 4.75
N VAL A 5 -21.13 -3.45 4.90
CA VAL A 5 -20.55 -4.32 5.92
C VAL A 5 -20.81 -3.71 7.30
N GLY A 6 -20.39 -2.46 7.53
CA GLY A 6 -20.50 -1.78 8.82
C GLY A 6 -21.91 -1.72 9.41
N SER A 7 -22.94 -1.59 8.57
CA SER A 7 -24.35 -1.56 9.01
C SER A 7 -24.90 -2.91 9.45
N ASN A 8 -24.23 -4.03 9.13
CA ASN A 8 -24.70 -5.39 9.41
C ASN A 8 -23.74 -6.23 10.27
N ILE A 9 -22.60 -5.68 10.74
CA ILE A 9 -21.61 -6.45 11.52
C ILE A 9 -22.11 -6.81 12.93
N PHE A 10 -23.09 -6.05 13.47
CA PHE A 10 -23.64 -6.24 14.81
C PHE A 10 -24.90 -7.09 14.76
N LEU A 11 -24.73 -8.40 14.91
CA LEU A 11 -25.85 -9.35 14.85
C LEU A 11 -26.65 -9.33 16.17
N ALA A 12 -27.96 -9.12 16.10
CA ALA A 12 -28.84 -9.10 17.26
C ALA A 12 -28.76 -10.37 18.13
N LYS A 13 -28.51 -11.54 17.53
CA LYS A 13 -28.30 -12.82 18.23
C LYS A 13 -27.06 -12.86 19.14
N GLN A 14 -26.19 -11.86 19.05
CA GLN A 14 -24.97 -11.74 19.86
C GLN A 14 -25.07 -10.64 20.91
N ALA A 15 -26.25 -10.02 21.04
CA ALA A 15 -26.50 -9.09 22.12
C ALA A 15 -26.28 -9.78 23.49
N PRO A 16 -25.79 -9.04 24.50
CA PRO A 16 -25.37 -7.63 24.46
C PRO A 16 -23.90 -7.42 24.05
N HIS A 17 -23.12 -8.48 23.84
CA HIS A 17 -21.66 -8.38 23.77
C HIS A 17 -21.08 -8.18 22.34
N TYR A 18 -21.75 -8.71 21.31
CA TYR A 18 -21.40 -8.53 19.90
C TYR A 18 -19.93 -8.84 19.51
N TRP A 19 -19.36 -9.91 20.08
CA TRP A 19 -17.94 -10.27 19.89
C TRP A 19 -17.48 -10.33 18.43
N LEU A 20 -18.30 -10.84 17.50
CA LEU A 20 -17.90 -10.90 16.08
C LEU A 20 -17.85 -9.52 15.42
N GLY A 21 -18.78 -8.62 15.74
CA GLY A 21 -18.81 -7.27 15.17
C GLY A 21 -17.55 -6.49 15.55
N TYR A 22 -17.21 -6.50 16.84
CA TYR A 22 -15.99 -5.86 17.33
C TYR A 22 -14.72 -6.58 16.84
N GLY A 23 -14.71 -7.91 16.79
CA GLY A 23 -13.58 -8.68 16.27
C GLY A 23 -13.30 -8.40 14.80
N LEU A 24 -14.34 -8.31 13.96
CA LEU A 24 -14.21 -7.97 12.55
C LEU A 24 -13.72 -6.54 12.36
N ALA A 25 -14.28 -5.58 13.11
CA ALA A 25 -13.83 -4.19 13.06
C ALA A 25 -12.36 -4.05 13.45
N LEU A 26 -11.94 -4.70 14.54
CA LEU A 26 -10.55 -4.72 14.99
C LEU A 26 -9.64 -5.40 13.96
N GLY A 27 -10.08 -6.51 13.37
CA GLY A 27 -9.35 -7.21 12.31
C GLY A 27 -9.12 -6.34 11.07
N MET A 28 -10.13 -5.58 10.65
CA MET A 28 -10.00 -4.65 9.52
C MET A 28 -9.03 -3.50 9.84
N ILE A 29 -9.08 -2.95 11.05
CA ILE A 29 -8.13 -1.91 11.49
C ILE A 29 -6.71 -2.47 11.52
N ALA A 30 -6.51 -3.66 12.11
CA ALA A 30 -5.21 -4.32 12.15
C ALA A 30 -4.67 -4.60 10.74
N ALA A 31 -5.51 -5.09 9.83
CA ALA A 31 -5.14 -5.32 8.44
C ALA A 31 -4.72 -4.01 7.74
N ALA A 32 -5.46 -2.91 7.95
CA ALA A 32 -5.10 -1.61 7.39
C ALA A 32 -3.72 -1.14 7.90
N ILE A 33 -3.47 -1.24 9.21
CA ILE A 33 -2.18 -0.90 9.82
C ILE A 33 -1.06 -1.75 9.21
N ILE A 34 -1.26 -3.06 9.11
CA ILE A 34 -0.29 -3.98 8.50
C ILE A 34 -0.02 -3.60 7.04
N SER A 35 -1.07 -3.32 6.25
CA SER A 35 -0.92 -2.88 4.87
C SER A 35 -0.11 -1.58 4.75
N THR A 36 -0.28 -0.62 5.65
CA THR A 36 0.53 0.60 5.69
C THR A 36 2.01 0.29 5.92
N PHE A 37 2.34 -0.60 6.86
CA PHE A 37 3.73 -1.00 7.10
C PHE A 37 4.34 -1.75 5.91
N ILE A 38 3.57 -2.66 5.30
CA ILE A 38 3.99 -3.37 4.09
C ILE A 38 4.32 -2.38 2.98
N LEU A 39 3.45 -1.40 2.73
CA LEU A 39 3.65 -0.38 1.71
C LEU A 39 4.91 0.46 1.97
N ARG A 40 5.08 0.90 3.22
CA ARG A 40 6.27 1.66 3.64
C ARG A 40 7.56 0.90 3.39
N ILE A 41 7.60 -0.39 3.75
CA ILE A 41 8.78 -1.24 3.55
C ILE A 41 9.01 -1.48 2.05
N ALA A 42 7.95 -1.82 1.29
CA ALA A 42 8.05 -2.10 -0.13
C ALA A 42 8.62 -0.91 -0.91
N TYR A 43 8.11 0.30 -0.65
CA TYR A 43 8.64 1.52 -1.27
C TYR A 43 10.07 1.81 -0.83
N GLY A 44 10.42 1.58 0.45
CA GLY A 44 11.79 1.76 0.92
C GLY A 44 12.78 0.82 0.23
N VAL A 45 12.38 -0.43 0.02
CA VAL A 45 13.17 -1.43 -0.73
C VAL A 45 13.31 -1.04 -2.20
N LEU A 46 12.22 -0.57 -2.84
CA LEU A 46 12.28 -0.11 -4.24
C LEU A 46 13.21 1.08 -4.41
N ASN A 47 13.11 2.09 -3.54
CA ASN A 47 13.99 3.25 -3.56
C ASN A 47 15.44 2.81 -3.36
N LYS A 48 15.73 1.98 -2.35
CA LYS A 48 17.10 1.49 -2.09
C LYS A 48 17.68 0.73 -3.29
N LYS A 49 16.86 -0.08 -3.97
CA LYS A 49 17.28 -0.79 -5.19
C LYS A 49 17.62 0.18 -6.32
N ARG A 50 16.82 1.24 -6.49
CA ARG A 50 17.05 2.30 -7.49
C ARG A 50 18.22 3.21 -7.12
N ASP A 51 18.54 3.39 -5.83
CA ASP A 51 19.71 4.16 -5.38
C ASP A 51 21.05 3.47 -5.74
N GLN A 52 21.01 2.16 -5.98
CA GLN A 52 22.16 1.38 -6.40
C GLN A 52 22.39 1.41 -7.91
N MET A 53 21.48 2.03 -8.68
CA MET A 53 21.61 2.14 -10.13
C MET A 53 22.35 3.43 -10.50
N ASN A 54 23.20 3.36 -11.53
CA ASN A 54 23.88 4.54 -12.05
C ASN A 54 22.93 5.33 -12.98
N GLU A 55 22.74 6.62 -12.70
CA GLU A 55 21.88 7.49 -13.48
C GLU A 55 22.37 7.65 -14.94
N GLU A 56 23.68 7.69 -15.16
CA GLU A 56 24.25 7.80 -16.50
C GLU A 56 23.89 6.58 -17.36
N GLU A 57 23.94 5.38 -16.78
CA GLU A 57 23.55 4.13 -17.45
C GLU A 57 22.04 4.09 -17.74
N ILE A 58 21.22 4.63 -16.84
CA ILE A 58 19.77 4.72 -17.05
C ILE A 58 19.47 5.66 -18.22
N ARG A 59 20.09 6.85 -18.24
CA ARG A 59 19.90 7.84 -19.31
C ARG A 59 20.53 7.42 -20.65
N ALA A 60 21.51 6.52 -20.63
CA ALA A 60 22.03 5.89 -21.85
C ALA A 60 21.08 4.82 -22.42
N LYS A 61 20.27 4.20 -21.55
CA LYS A 61 19.37 3.09 -21.91
C LYS A 61 17.96 3.54 -22.31
N TYR A 62 17.48 4.64 -21.72
CA TYR A 62 16.13 5.15 -21.94
C TYR A 62 16.17 6.60 -22.39
N THR A 63 15.32 6.94 -23.36
CA THR A 63 15.05 8.33 -23.71
C THR A 63 14.21 9.01 -22.62
N GLU A 64 14.20 10.35 -22.63
CA GLU A 64 13.42 11.12 -21.66
C GLU A 64 11.91 10.88 -21.80
N GLU A 65 11.42 10.72 -23.02
CA GLU A 65 10.01 10.39 -23.30
C GLU A 65 9.63 9.00 -22.75
N GLU A 66 10.48 7.99 -22.94
CA GLU A 66 10.26 6.65 -22.38
C GLU A 66 10.25 6.67 -20.84
N LEU A 67 11.14 7.43 -20.22
CA LEU A 67 11.17 7.55 -18.76
C LEU A 67 9.92 8.24 -18.20
N LEU A 68 9.35 9.20 -18.94
CA LEU A 68 8.09 9.86 -18.60
C LEU A 68 6.91 8.89 -18.74
N ASP A 69 6.84 8.14 -19.84
CA ASP A 69 5.78 7.15 -20.09
C ASP A 69 5.77 6.03 -19.05
N MET A 70 6.93 5.68 -18.48
CA MET A 70 7.04 4.70 -17.40
C MET A 70 6.40 5.17 -16.08
N GLY A 71 6.22 6.47 -15.87
CA GLY A 71 5.65 7.03 -14.64
C GLY A 71 6.40 6.58 -13.38
N ASP A 72 5.67 6.04 -12.39
CA ASP A 72 6.24 5.60 -11.11
C ASP A 72 7.16 4.37 -11.23
N LYS A 73 7.09 3.64 -12.35
CA LYS A 73 7.97 2.52 -12.66
C LYS A 73 9.35 2.96 -13.12
N SER A 74 9.50 4.23 -13.53
CA SER A 74 10.79 4.79 -13.95
C SER A 74 11.87 4.51 -12.89
N PRO A 75 13.08 4.08 -13.29
CA PRO A 75 14.20 3.90 -12.36
C PRO A 75 14.59 5.20 -11.64
N LEU A 76 14.27 6.35 -12.24
CA LEU A 76 14.54 7.67 -11.67
C LEU A 76 13.43 8.14 -10.70
N TYR A 77 12.27 7.48 -10.68
CA TYR A 77 11.18 7.86 -9.79
C TYR A 77 11.49 7.50 -8.33
N ARG A 78 11.16 8.40 -7.41
CA ARG A 78 11.32 8.21 -5.96
C ARG A 78 9.97 8.26 -5.27
N TYR A 79 9.60 7.17 -4.60
CA TYR A 79 8.43 7.16 -3.73
C TYR A 79 8.74 8.00 -2.49
N VAL A 80 7.83 8.92 -2.13
CA VAL A 80 7.91 9.68 -0.87
C VAL A 80 7.37 8.79 0.25
N ILE A 81 8.17 8.58 1.30
CA ILE A 81 7.92 7.64 2.39
C ILE A 81 7.98 8.37 3.73
#